data_AF-A0A944VIB9-F1
#
_entry.id   AF-A0A944VIB9-F1
#
_cell.length_a   1.000
_cell.length_b   1.000
_cell.length_c   1.000
_cell.angle_alpha   90.00
_cell.angle_beta   90.00
_cell.angle_gamma   90.00
#
_symmetry.space_group_name_H-M   'P 1'
#
loop_
_entity.id
_entity.type
_entity.pdbx_description
1 polymer ?
#
loop_
_entity_poly.entity_id
_entity_poly.type
_entity_poly.pdbx_seq_one_letter_code
_entity_poly.pdbx_strand_id
1 'polypeptide(L)'
;MKKIKIKTQLGTRPALTSALTGVQFLDEYWLQSEQKEFCRDNGLSSWGNKAVVADRIVTFLDMGEILTPKKPKIKGLVDSDNRIQNSTLVVNYKSDSKTREYFKKRIGSHFKFTVSMHDHRKKQLQNGVKLTYDNMAIEWESEYERRKNPGYQTKISASCEFNQFARDYADKKKKGGLENIKVSMMQMWKMAKQCKGPTTLKNLLDTKAWT
;
A
#
# COMPACT_ATOMS: atom_id res chain seq x y z
N MET A 1 10.21 22.06 -32.30
CA MET A 1 9.52 21.45 -31.14
C MET A 1 8.03 21.70 -31.27
N LYS A 2 7.24 20.72 -31.73
CA LYS A 2 5.79 20.85 -31.87
C LYS A 2 5.12 20.42 -30.57
N LYS A 3 4.38 21.33 -29.93
CA LYS A 3 3.51 21.04 -28.78
C LYS A 3 2.39 20.10 -29.28
N ILE A 4 2.42 18.85 -28.83
CA ILE A 4 1.39 17.86 -29.11
C ILE A 4 0.13 18.29 -28.32
N LYS A 5 -0.95 18.63 -29.03
CA LYS A 5 -2.27 18.86 -28.44
C LYS A 5 -2.88 17.50 -28.11
N ILE A 6 -2.94 17.18 -26.83
CA ILE A 6 -3.54 15.94 -26.31
C ILE A 6 -5.07 16.04 -26.50
N LYS A 7 -5.63 15.19 -27.35
CA LYS A 7 -7.08 14.96 -27.46
C LYS A 7 -7.41 13.59 -26.86
N THR A 8 -7.50 13.55 -25.55
CA THR A 8 -8.13 12.47 -24.79
C THR A 8 -8.84 13.17 -23.63
N GLN A 9 -10.00 12.69 -23.20
CA GLN A 9 -10.77 13.22 -22.07
C GLN A 9 -9.93 13.10 -20.77
N LEU A 10 -8.92 13.95 -20.63
CA LEU A 10 -8.19 14.25 -19.41
C LEU A 10 -9.14 15.05 -18.54
N GLY A 11 -10.06 14.35 -17.88
CA GLY A 11 -10.92 14.98 -16.87
C GLY A 11 -10.02 15.61 -15.81
N THR A 12 -10.21 16.89 -15.53
CA THR A 12 -9.68 17.46 -14.29
C THR A 12 -10.36 16.74 -13.15
N ARG A 13 -9.61 15.87 -12.44
CA ARG A 13 -10.07 15.19 -11.24
C ARG A 13 -10.77 16.22 -10.33
N PRO A 14 -12.01 15.96 -9.88
CA PRO A 14 -12.75 16.90 -9.05
C PRO A 14 -12.02 17.15 -7.72
N ALA A 15 -12.37 18.23 -7.03
CA ALA A 15 -11.93 18.42 -5.66
C ALA A 15 -12.61 17.39 -4.75
N LEU A 16 -11.87 16.82 -3.80
CA LEU A 16 -12.43 15.92 -2.78
C LEU A 16 -13.29 16.73 -1.81
N THR A 17 -14.59 16.77 -2.05
CA THR A 17 -15.57 17.54 -1.27
C THR A 17 -16.78 16.68 -0.95
N SER A 18 -17.59 17.11 0.02
CA SER A 18 -18.81 16.42 0.44
C SER A 18 -19.92 16.44 -0.63
N ALA A 19 -19.71 17.15 -1.73
CA ALA A 19 -20.60 17.14 -2.90
C ALA A 19 -20.41 15.91 -3.81
N LEU A 20 -19.33 15.13 -3.62
CA LEU A 20 -19.12 13.89 -4.37
C LEU A 20 -20.01 12.76 -3.87
N THR A 21 -20.37 11.84 -4.75
CA THR A 21 -20.92 10.53 -4.34
C THR A 21 -19.79 9.53 -4.07
N GLY A 22 -20.08 8.46 -3.34
CA GLY A 22 -19.14 7.37 -3.11
C GLY A 22 -18.64 6.73 -4.41
N VAL A 23 -19.52 6.59 -5.41
CA VAL A 23 -19.15 6.11 -6.75
C VAL A 23 -18.16 7.06 -7.42
N GLN A 24 -18.42 8.38 -7.40
CA GLN A 24 -17.49 9.37 -7.96
C GLN A 24 -16.15 9.38 -7.24
N PHE A 25 -16.16 9.17 -5.92
CA PHE A 25 -14.95 9.05 -5.12
C PHE A 25 -14.13 7.80 -5.52
N LEU A 26 -14.78 6.64 -5.69
CA LEU A 26 -14.09 5.38 -6.04
C LEU A 26 -13.57 5.35 -7.48
N ASP A 27 -14.11 6.18 -8.36
CA ASP A 27 -13.68 6.32 -9.76
C ASP A 27 -12.41 7.18 -9.93
N GLU A 28 -11.89 7.75 -8.84
CA GLU A 28 -10.77 8.69 -8.84
C GLU A 28 -9.58 8.21 -7.99
N TYR A 29 -8.38 8.66 -8.37
CA TYR A 29 -7.19 8.42 -7.57
C TYR A 29 -7.03 9.44 -6.44
N TRP A 30 -7.05 8.96 -5.20
CA TRP A 30 -6.81 9.77 -4.00
C TRP A 30 -5.52 9.36 -3.29
N LEU A 31 -4.72 10.36 -2.91
CA LEU A 31 -3.62 10.18 -1.97
C LEU A 31 -4.18 9.96 -0.56
N GLN A 32 -3.43 9.21 0.24
CA GLN A 32 -3.81 9.00 1.64
C GLN A 32 -3.83 10.32 2.44
N SER A 33 -2.97 11.28 2.09
CA SER A 33 -2.99 12.62 2.70
C SER A 33 -4.29 13.35 2.44
N GLU A 34 -4.78 13.31 1.19
CA GLU A 34 -6.04 13.93 0.77
C GLU A 34 -7.24 13.30 1.48
N GLN A 35 -7.29 11.96 1.53
CA GLN A 35 -8.34 11.25 2.27
C GLN A 35 -8.35 11.63 3.76
N LYS A 36 -7.17 11.72 4.38
CA LYS A 36 -7.06 12.09 5.80
C LYS A 36 -7.45 13.55 6.05
N GLU A 37 -7.17 14.44 5.11
CA GLU A 37 -7.57 15.84 5.15
C GLU A 37 -9.08 15.99 5.06
N PHE A 38 -9.69 15.37 4.05
CA PHE A 38 -11.14 15.29 3.93
C PHE A 38 -11.80 14.75 5.20
N CYS A 39 -11.23 13.70 5.81
CA CYS A 39 -11.75 13.20 7.08
C CYS A 39 -11.72 14.26 8.20
N ARG A 40 -10.62 15.01 8.34
CA ARG A 40 -10.51 16.05 9.38
C ARG A 40 -11.54 17.16 9.15
N ASP A 41 -11.70 17.59 7.92
CA ASP A 41 -12.60 18.70 7.56
C ASP A 41 -14.08 18.35 7.78
N ASN A 42 -14.43 17.06 7.71
CA ASN A 42 -15.79 16.56 7.85
C ASN A 42 -16.04 15.83 9.19
N GLY A 43 -15.14 15.97 10.18
CA GLY A 43 -15.30 15.34 11.50
C GLY A 43 -15.22 13.80 11.50
N LEU A 44 -14.71 13.19 10.44
CA LEU A 44 -14.49 11.75 10.34
C LEU A 44 -13.17 11.37 11.01
N SER A 45 -13.11 10.16 11.55
CA SER A 45 -11.85 9.59 12.02
C SER A 45 -10.90 9.35 10.84
N SER A 46 -9.66 9.83 10.94
CA SER A 46 -8.59 9.56 9.96
C SER A 46 -7.78 8.29 10.29
N TRP A 47 -8.26 7.48 11.24
CA TRP A 47 -7.58 6.29 11.72
C TRP A 47 -7.85 5.08 10.81
N GLY A 48 -6.79 4.32 10.51
CA GLY A 48 -6.82 3.14 9.64
C GLY A 48 -5.79 3.21 8.51
N ASN A 49 -5.73 2.12 7.72
CA ASN A 49 -5.00 2.11 6.46
C ASN A 49 -5.80 2.83 5.36
N LYS A 50 -5.21 3.04 4.17
CA LYS A 50 -5.85 3.77 3.07
C LYS A 50 -7.24 3.20 2.70
N ALA A 51 -7.38 1.87 2.63
CA ALA A 51 -8.64 1.23 2.29
C ALA A 51 -9.73 1.48 3.34
N VAL A 52 -9.41 1.29 4.63
CA VAL A 52 -10.36 1.54 5.73
C VAL A 52 -10.80 3.00 5.81
N VAL A 53 -9.91 3.93 5.48
CA VAL A 53 -10.26 5.36 5.40
C VAL A 53 -11.14 5.62 4.17
N ALA A 54 -10.83 5.01 3.02
CA ALA A 54 -11.64 5.13 1.81
C ALA A 54 -13.07 4.60 2.00
N ASP A 55 -13.25 3.42 2.61
CA ASP A 55 -14.57 2.86 2.89
C ASP A 55 -15.41 3.80 3.76
N ARG A 56 -14.78 4.41 4.77
CA ARG A 56 -15.44 5.40 5.65
C ARG A 56 -15.88 6.64 4.89
N ILE A 57 -15.05 7.12 3.97
CA ILE A 57 -15.39 8.28 3.14
C ILE A 57 -16.58 7.93 2.23
N VAL A 58 -16.59 6.74 1.62
CA VAL A 58 -17.72 6.28 0.80
C VAL A 58 -19.01 6.24 1.61
N THR A 59 -19.00 5.65 2.81
CA THR A 59 -20.17 5.62 3.70
C THR A 59 -20.66 7.04 4.03
N PHE A 60 -19.74 7.95 4.33
CA PHE A 60 -20.09 9.35 4.61
C PHE A 60 -20.70 10.05 3.39
N LEU A 61 -20.12 9.89 2.21
CA LEU A 61 -20.61 10.52 0.98
C LEU A 61 -21.98 9.98 0.54
N ASP A 62 -22.22 8.67 0.69
CA ASP A 62 -23.47 8.04 0.24
C ASP A 62 -24.60 8.12 1.27
N MET A 63 -24.27 8.09 2.57
CA MET A 63 -25.28 7.95 3.65
C MET A 63 -25.25 9.10 4.67
N GLY A 64 -24.23 9.96 4.65
CA GLY A 64 -24.03 11.00 5.67
C GLY A 64 -23.58 10.47 7.04
N GLU A 65 -23.28 9.17 7.15
CA GLU A 65 -22.97 8.55 8.44
C GLU A 65 -21.52 8.75 8.87
N ILE A 66 -21.34 9.16 10.14
CA ILE A 66 -20.02 9.30 10.77
C ILE A 66 -19.69 8.02 11.55
N LEU A 67 -18.97 7.10 10.90
CA LEU A 67 -18.48 5.89 11.54
C LEU A 67 -17.25 6.19 12.40
N THR A 68 -17.40 6.08 13.72
CA THR A 68 -16.28 6.21 14.67
C THR A 68 -15.66 4.85 14.94
N PRO A 69 -14.48 4.53 14.39
CA PRO A 69 -13.86 3.24 14.61
C PRO A 69 -13.43 3.11 16.07
N LYS A 70 -13.78 1.98 16.70
CA LYS A 70 -13.18 1.59 17.98
C LYS A 70 -11.71 1.29 17.75
N LYS A 71 -10.83 2.19 18.19
CA LYS A 71 -9.40 1.92 18.22
C LYS A 71 -9.19 0.72 19.15
N PRO A 72 -8.59 -0.39 18.69
CA PRO A 72 -8.21 -1.46 19.60
C PRO A 72 -7.26 -0.87 20.63
N LYS A 73 -7.65 -0.95 21.90
CA LYS A 73 -6.76 -0.59 23.00
C LYS A 73 -5.69 -1.66 23.04
N ILE A 74 -4.47 -1.34 22.58
CA ILE A 74 -3.31 -2.19 22.84
C ILE A 74 -3.09 -2.13 24.35
N LYS A 75 -3.29 -3.26 25.04
CA LYS A 75 -3.02 -3.39 26.47
C LYS A 75 -1.59 -3.90 26.65
N GLY A 76 -0.87 -3.30 27.58
CA GLY A 76 0.51 -3.70 27.94
C GLY A 76 1.60 -2.96 27.18
N LEU A 77 2.84 -3.26 27.56
CA LEU A 77 4.06 -2.70 26.95
C LEU A 77 4.25 -3.22 25.53
N VAL A 78 4.93 -2.45 24.69
CA VAL A 78 5.41 -2.92 23.39
C VAL A 78 6.47 -3.98 23.65
N ASP A 79 6.54 -5.04 22.84
CA ASP A 79 7.53 -6.10 23.04
C ASP A 79 8.96 -5.54 23.10
N SER A 80 9.23 -4.53 22.26
CA SER A 80 10.51 -3.83 22.15
C SER A 80 10.82 -2.88 23.30
N ASP A 81 9.89 -2.62 24.22
CA ASP A 81 10.19 -1.88 25.45
C ASP A 81 11.09 -2.70 26.38
N ASN A 82 11.07 -4.03 26.24
CA ASN A 82 11.97 -4.95 26.91
C ASN A 82 13.06 -5.47 25.96
N ARG A 83 14.06 -6.17 26.52
CA ARG A 83 15.09 -6.83 25.73
C ARG A 83 14.49 -8.02 24.96
N ILE A 84 14.49 -7.91 23.63
CA ILE A 84 14.06 -9.00 22.74
C ILE A 84 15.14 -10.09 22.68
N GLN A 85 14.71 -11.33 22.91
CA GLN A 85 15.49 -12.57 22.80
C GLN A 85 14.81 -13.51 21.79
N ASN A 86 15.50 -14.58 21.39
CA ASN A 86 14.96 -15.56 20.45
C ASN A 86 13.66 -16.22 20.95
N SER A 87 13.57 -16.48 22.25
CA SER A 87 12.41 -17.06 22.92
C SER A 87 11.31 -16.04 23.25
N THR A 88 11.54 -14.74 23.05
CA THR A 88 10.52 -13.71 23.32
C THR A 88 9.30 -13.96 22.44
N LEU A 89 8.13 -14.01 23.07
CA LEU A 89 6.85 -14.13 22.37
C LEU A 89 6.48 -12.82 21.68
N VAL A 90 5.86 -12.95 20.51
CA VAL A 90 5.38 -11.82 19.72
C VAL A 90 3.96 -11.50 20.18
N VAL A 91 3.78 -10.39 20.89
CA VAL A 91 2.49 -10.00 21.46
C VAL A 91 2.11 -8.61 20.96
N ASN A 92 2.81 -7.58 21.44
CA ASN A 92 2.64 -6.18 21.08
C ASN A 92 3.78 -5.73 20.16
N TYR A 93 3.86 -6.38 18.99
CA TYR A 93 4.91 -6.12 18.00
C TYR A 93 4.89 -4.70 17.45
N LYS A 94 6.07 -4.11 17.24
CA LYS A 94 6.26 -2.87 16.48
C LYS A 94 7.47 -2.95 15.53
N SER A 95 7.36 -2.36 14.35
CA SER A 95 8.48 -2.24 13.39
C SER A 95 9.41 -1.07 13.72
N ASP A 96 9.93 -1.01 14.95
CA ASP A 96 10.77 0.11 15.41
C ASP A 96 12.28 -0.19 15.30
N SER A 97 13.09 0.75 15.80
CA SER A 97 14.56 0.65 15.79
C SER A 97 15.06 -0.50 16.67
N LYS A 98 14.49 -0.70 17.85
CA LYS A 98 14.89 -1.76 18.80
C LYS A 98 14.57 -3.15 18.24
N THR A 99 13.37 -3.34 17.67
CA THR A 99 13.02 -4.57 16.96
C THR A 99 13.92 -4.80 15.75
N ARG A 100 14.25 -3.75 15.00
CA ARG A 100 15.19 -3.85 13.87
C ARG A 100 16.59 -4.26 14.32
N GLU A 101 17.07 -3.73 15.44
CA GLU A 101 18.37 -4.06 16.02
C GLU A 101 18.45 -5.55 16.35
N TYR A 102 17.44 -6.10 17.02
CA TYR A 102 17.32 -7.54 17.27
C TYR A 102 17.46 -8.35 15.98
N PHE A 103 16.66 -8.05 14.96
CA PHE A 103 16.70 -8.82 13.71
C PHE A 103 18.02 -8.65 12.96
N LYS A 104 18.62 -7.46 12.97
CA LYS A 104 19.95 -7.26 12.39
C LYS A 104 21.02 -8.08 13.11
N LYS A 105 20.91 -8.24 14.43
CA LYS A 105 21.81 -9.09 15.21
C LYS A 105 21.61 -10.58 14.92
N ARG A 106 20.36 -11.02 14.73
CA ARG A 106 20.00 -12.43 14.48
C ARG A 106 20.23 -12.88 13.04
N ILE A 107 19.98 -12.01 12.06
CA ILE A 107 19.98 -12.34 10.62
C ILE A 107 21.17 -11.69 9.91
N GLY A 108 21.50 -10.45 10.28
CA GLY A 108 22.56 -9.66 9.66
C GLY A 108 22.09 -8.27 9.18
N SER A 109 23.05 -7.44 8.78
CA SER A 109 22.83 -6.03 8.42
C SER A 109 21.88 -5.82 7.22
N HIS A 110 21.73 -6.83 6.37
CA HIS A 110 20.87 -6.86 5.19
C HIS A 110 19.37 -7.02 5.52
N PHE A 111 19.01 -7.26 6.79
CA PHE A 111 17.62 -7.34 7.22
C PHE A 111 16.83 -6.06 6.90
N LYS A 112 15.64 -6.27 6.32
CA LYS A 112 14.61 -5.25 6.13
C LYS A 112 13.26 -5.85 6.49
N PHE A 113 12.38 -5.06 7.12
CA PHE A 113 10.98 -5.46 7.30
C PHE A 113 10.32 -5.72 5.96
N THR A 114 9.51 -6.78 5.89
CA THR A 114 8.87 -7.24 4.65
C THR A 114 7.38 -7.40 4.88
N VAL A 115 6.60 -7.19 3.82
CA VAL A 115 5.14 -7.41 3.86
C VAL A 115 4.86 -8.89 4.16
N SER A 116 5.63 -9.81 3.56
CA SER A 116 5.51 -11.25 3.83
C SER A 116 5.66 -11.59 5.31
N MET A 117 6.70 -11.08 5.96
CA MET A 117 6.93 -11.32 7.40
C MET A 117 5.78 -10.74 8.26
N HIS A 118 5.27 -9.56 7.90
CA HIS A 118 4.13 -8.95 8.58
C HIS A 118 2.84 -9.76 8.43
N ASP A 119 2.55 -10.22 7.22
CA ASP A 119 1.35 -11.00 6.92
C ASP A 119 1.42 -12.39 7.55
N HIS A 120 2.59 -13.04 7.50
CA HIS A 120 2.83 -14.29 8.20
C HIS A 120 2.58 -14.12 9.71
N ARG A 121 3.19 -13.12 10.35
CA ARG A 121 2.97 -12.85 11.78
C ARG A 121 1.47 -12.69 12.10
N LYS A 122 0.77 -11.85 11.34
CA LYS A 122 -0.68 -11.62 11.55
C LYS A 122 -1.46 -12.92 11.45
N LYS A 123 -1.21 -13.72 10.41
CA LYS A 123 -1.88 -15.00 10.18
C LYS A 123 -1.62 -15.99 11.32
N GLN A 124 -0.38 -16.12 11.78
CA GLN A 124 -0.04 -17.03 12.87
C GLN A 124 -0.74 -16.63 14.18
N LEU A 125 -0.70 -15.33 14.54
CA LEU A 125 -1.36 -14.83 15.74
C LEU A 125 -2.89 -14.98 15.68
N GLN A 126 -3.50 -14.75 14.51
CA GLN A 126 -4.93 -15.00 14.30
C GLN A 126 -5.31 -16.47 14.48
N ASN A 127 -4.41 -17.39 14.13
CA ASN A 127 -4.59 -18.83 14.33
C ASN A 127 -4.24 -19.28 15.76
N GLY A 128 -3.97 -18.37 16.70
CA GLY A 128 -3.65 -18.70 18.08
C GLY A 128 -2.24 -19.28 18.29
N VAL A 129 -1.36 -19.17 17.29
CA VAL A 129 0.01 -19.70 17.40
C VAL A 129 0.85 -18.81 18.32
N LYS A 130 1.52 -19.44 19.28
CA LYS A 130 2.50 -18.79 20.15
C LYS A 130 3.81 -18.54 19.39
N LEU A 131 3.82 -17.46 18.61
CA LEU A 131 4.94 -17.09 17.75
C LEU A 131 6.07 -16.43 18.54
N THR A 132 7.33 -16.83 18.30
CA THR A 132 8.51 -16.16 18.85
C THR A 132 9.18 -15.22 17.84
N TYR A 133 10.07 -14.35 18.32
CA TYR A 133 10.90 -13.51 17.47
C TYR A 133 11.87 -14.33 16.59
N ASP A 134 12.35 -15.47 17.07
CA ASP A 134 13.18 -16.37 16.26
C ASP A 134 12.35 -17.05 15.15
N ASN A 135 11.08 -17.40 15.40
CA ASN A 135 10.19 -17.89 14.33
C ASN A 135 9.99 -16.83 13.24
N MET A 136 9.87 -15.55 13.61
CA MET A 136 9.81 -14.47 12.61
C MET A 136 11.11 -14.34 11.82
N ALA A 137 12.27 -14.56 12.46
CA ALA A 137 13.56 -14.52 11.78
C ALA A 137 13.70 -15.67 10.77
N ILE A 138 13.31 -16.89 11.16
CA ILE A 138 13.30 -18.07 10.30
C ILE A 138 12.36 -17.89 9.10
N GLU A 139 11.16 -17.33 9.30
CA GLU A 139 10.26 -17.01 8.19
C GLU A 139 10.88 -15.98 7.24
N TRP A 140 11.56 -14.97 7.77
CA TRP A 140 12.26 -13.98 6.96
C TRP A 140 13.38 -14.60 6.13
N GLU A 141 14.20 -15.48 6.72
CA GLU A 141 15.28 -16.19 6.03
C GLU A 141 14.70 -17.09 4.93
N SER A 142 13.61 -17.81 5.23
CA SER A 142 12.89 -18.63 4.24
C SER A 142 12.33 -17.79 3.09
N GLU A 143 11.78 -16.60 3.38
CA GLU A 143 11.34 -15.65 2.37
C GLU A 143 12.49 -15.12 1.52
N TYR A 144 13.62 -14.82 2.16
CA TYR A 144 14.82 -14.36 1.49
C TYR A 144 15.34 -15.38 0.46
N GLU A 145 15.31 -16.67 0.80
CA GLU A 145 15.63 -17.74 -0.15
C GLU A 145 14.60 -17.83 -1.28
N ARG A 146 13.30 -17.76 -0.98
CA ARG A 146 12.24 -17.78 -2.03
C ARG A 146 12.41 -16.65 -3.04
N ARG A 147 12.84 -15.46 -2.61
CA ARG A 147 13.09 -14.30 -3.48
C ARG A 147 14.21 -14.50 -4.50
N LYS A 148 15.12 -15.45 -4.27
CA LYS A 148 16.16 -15.78 -5.25
C LYS A 148 15.57 -16.48 -6.48
N ASN A 149 14.40 -17.10 -6.35
CA ASN A 149 13.68 -17.67 -7.49
C ASN A 149 13.11 -16.55 -8.38
N PRO A 150 13.44 -16.49 -9.68
CA PRO A 150 12.92 -15.49 -10.61
C PRO A 150 11.38 -15.47 -10.74
N GLY A 151 10.72 -16.58 -10.44
CA GLY A 151 9.26 -16.70 -10.45
C GLY A 151 8.59 -16.24 -9.16
N TYR A 152 9.35 -15.97 -8.09
CA TYR A 152 8.76 -15.52 -6.83
C TYR A 152 8.35 -14.05 -6.91
N GLN A 153 7.06 -13.81 -6.70
CA GLN A 153 6.52 -12.46 -6.57
C GLN A 153 5.66 -12.34 -5.32
N THR A 154 5.94 -11.32 -4.52
CA THR A 154 5.08 -10.94 -3.39
C THR A 154 3.80 -10.27 -3.89
N LYS A 155 2.66 -10.58 -3.26
CA LYS A 155 1.40 -9.86 -3.49
C LYS A 155 1.54 -8.40 -3.03
N ILE A 156 1.19 -7.44 -3.89
CA ILE A 156 1.03 -6.03 -3.51
C ILE A 156 -0.43 -5.84 -3.13
N SER A 157 -0.69 -5.18 -1.99
CA SER A 157 -2.04 -4.80 -1.59
C SER A 157 -2.67 -3.88 -2.62
N ALA A 158 -3.98 -4.03 -2.88
CA ALA A 158 -4.74 -3.13 -3.75
C ALA A 158 -4.61 -1.65 -3.35
N SER A 159 -4.36 -1.37 -2.06
CA SER A 159 -4.11 -0.01 -1.55
C SER A 159 -2.77 0.61 -1.99
N CYS A 160 -1.86 -0.19 -2.57
CA CYS A 160 -0.51 0.20 -2.95
C CYS A 160 -0.37 0.33 -4.48
N GLU A 161 -1.33 1.00 -5.10
CA GLU A 161 -1.49 1.14 -6.56
C GLU A 161 -0.21 1.59 -7.27
N PHE A 162 0.51 2.57 -6.72
CA PHE A 162 1.77 3.04 -7.30
C PHE A 162 2.84 1.93 -7.37
N ASN A 163 2.97 1.14 -6.31
CA ASN A 163 3.93 0.04 -6.28
C ASN A 163 3.58 -1.04 -7.31
N GLN A 164 2.27 -1.30 -7.50
CA GLN A 164 1.80 -2.21 -8.53
C GLN A 164 2.08 -1.64 -9.93
N PHE A 165 1.77 -0.37 -10.16
CA PHE A 165 2.04 0.32 -11.42
C PHE A 165 3.54 0.28 -11.78
N ALA A 166 4.42 0.56 -10.83
CA ALA A 166 5.87 0.53 -11.04
C ALA A 166 6.36 -0.89 -11.40
N ARG A 167 5.81 -1.93 -10.75
CA ARG A 167 6.10 -3.32 -11.09
C ARG A 167 5.64 -3.66 -12.51
N ASP A 168 4.39 -3.32 -12.85
CA ASP A 168 3.83 -3.58 -14.18
C ASP A 168 4.64 -2.87 -15.27
N TYR A 169 5.08 -1.64 -15.01
CA TYR A 169 5.96 -0.88 -15.91
C TYR A 169 7.29 -1.59 -16.12
N ALA A 170 7.96 -2.03 -15.05
CA ALA A 170 9.21 -2.74 -15.14
C ALA A 170 9.07 -4.07 -15.92
N ASP A 171 8.01 -4.82 -15.66
CA ASP A 171 7.73 -6.09 -16.34
C ASP A 171 7.42 -5.88 -17.83
N LYS A 172 6.63 -4.85 -18.17
CA LYS A 172 6.33 -4.50 -19.57
C LYS A 172 7.58 -4.02 -20.30
N LYS A 173 8.45 -3.24 -19.63
CA LYS A 173 9.75 -2.80 -20.16
C LYS A 173 10.66 -3.99 -20.46
N LYS A 174 10.78 -4.93 -19.52
CA LYS A 174 11.60 -6.15 -19.68
C LYS A 174 11.14 -7.00 -20.87
N LYS A 175 9.84 -6.99 -21.18
CA LYS A 175 9.25 -7.69 -22.33
C LYS A 175 9.32 -6.90 -23.65
N GLY A 176 10.06 -5.79 -23.70
CA GLY A 176 10.18 -4.93 -24.90
C GLY A 176 8.91 -4.13 -25.24
N GLY A 177 7.83 -4.28 -24.46
CA GLY A 177 6.52 -3.70 -24.76
C GLY A 177 6.42 -2.19 -24.57
N LEU A 178 7.49 -1.53 -24.08
CA LEU A 178 7.57 -0.09 -23.88
C LEU A 178 8.66 0.59 -24.74
N GLU A 179 9.40 -0.13 -25.58
CA GLU A 179 10.53 0.46 -26.34
C GLU A 179 10.10 1.59 -27.29
N ASN A 180 8.88 1.51 -27.82
CA ASN A 180 8.28 2.57 -28.64
C ASN A 180 7.67 3.74 -27.84
N ILE A 181 7.72 3.70 -26.50
CA ILE A 181 7.16 4.70 -25.59
C ILE A 181 8.28 5.57 -25.02
N LYS A 182 8.43 6.79 -25.52
CA LYS A 182 9.42 7.77 -25.02
C LYS A 182 9.01 8.47 -23.72
N VAL A 183 8.17 7.84 -22.90
CA VAL A 183 7.59 8.43 -21.68
C VAL A 183 8.14 7.69 -20.46
N SER A 184 8.63 8.43 -19.47
CA SER A 184 9.12 7.85 -18.22
C SER A 184 7.97 7.24 -17.40
N MET A 185 8.30 6.26 -16.54
CA MET A 185 7.33 5.67 -15.59
C MET A 185 6.57 6.74 -14.79
N MET A 186 7.26 7.80 -14.34
CA MET A 186 6.65 8.87 -13.55
C MET A 186 5.66 9.72 -14.37
N GLN A 187 5.95 9.96 -15.65
CA GLN A 187 5.02 10.65 -16.54
C GLN A 187 3.80 9.77 -16.86
N MET A 188 3.99 8.48 -17.13
CA MET A 188 2.89 7.53 -17.31
C MET A 188 2.04 7.42 -16.05
N TRP A 189 2.65 7.37 -14.87
CA TRP A 189 1.93 7.41 -13.60
C TRP A 189 1.09 8.68 -13.45
N LYS A 190 1.64 9.85 -13.84
CA LYS A 190 0.89 11.11 -13.83
C LYS A 190 -0.34 11.05 -14.74
N MET A 191 -0.21 10.47 -15.93
CA MET A 191 -1.32 10.27 -16.87
C MET A 191 -2.35 9.27 -16.34
N ALA A 192 -1.90 8.16 -15.75
CA ALA A 192 -2.79 7.12 -15.21
C ALA A 192 -3.73 7.68 -14.13
N LYS A 193 -3.23 8.59 -13.26
CA LYS A 193 -4.04 9.26 -12.23
C LYS A 193 -5.10 10.22 -12.80
N GLN A 194 -5.04 10.53 -14.08
CA GLN A 194 -6.01 11.39 -14.77
C GLN A 194 -7.02 10.56 -15.58
N CYS A 195 -6.82 9.25 -15.69
CA CYS A 195 -7.78 8.33 -16.30
C CYS A 195 -8.84 7.96 -15.26
N LYS A 196 -10.08 7.82 -15.72
CA LYS A 196 -11.15 7.23 -14.92
C LYS A 196 -10.91 5.74 -14.67
N GLY A 197 -11.45 5.23 -13.57
CA GLY A 197 -11.31 3.84 -13.15
C GLY A 197 -9.92 3.51 -12.55
N PRO A 198 -9.51 2.23 -12.59
CA PRO A 198 -8.32 1.78 -11.87
C PRO A 198 -7.03 2.49 -12.33
N THR A 199 -6.27 3.04 -11.38
CA THR A 199 -4.97 3.67 -11.66
C THR A 199 -3.89 2.62 -11.87
N THR A 200 -3.94 1.95 -13.02
CA THR A 200 -3.08 0.84 -13.41
C THR A 200 -2.41 1.11 -14.75
N LEU A 201 -1.26 0.47 -15.00
CA LEU A 201 -0.61 0.58 -16.31
C LEU A 201 -1.51 0.02 -17.42
N LYS A 202 -2.22 -1.07 -17.14
CA LYS A 202 -3.17 -1.68 -18.07
C LYS A 202 -4.24 -0.67 -18.51
N ASN A 203 -4.94 -0.04 -17.58
CA ASN A 203 -5.97 0.95 -17.88
C ASN A 203 -5.43 2.13 -18.70
N LEU A 204 -4.24 2.64 -18.35
CA LEU A 204 -3.58 3.70 -19.12
C LEU A 204 -3.28 3.28 -20.57
N LEU A 205 -2.81 2.04 -20.77
CA LEU A 205 -2.49 1.53 -22.10
C LEU A 205 -3.76 1.31 -22.94
N ASP A 206 -4.81 0.75 -22.33
CA ASP A 206 -6.10 0.44 -22.98
C ASP A 206 -6.84 1.72 -23.40
N THR A 207 -6.75 2.79 -22.61
CA THR A 207 -7.35 4.11 -22.93
C THR A 207 -6.63 4.86 -24.06
N LYS A 208 -5.49 4.35 -24.56
CA LYS A 208 -4.64 5.01 -25.57
C LYS A 208 -4.27 6.46 -25.22
N ALA A 209 -4.31 6.85 -23.94
CA ALA A 209 -3.98 8.21 -23.49
C ALA A 209 -2.48 8.58 -23.66
N TRP A 210 -1.71 7.72 -24.30
CA TRP A 210 -0.27 7.79 -24.52
C TRP A 210 0.13 7.85 -26.00
N THR A 211 -0.84 7.79 -26.94
CA THR A 211 -0.65 8.04 -28.39
C THR A 211 -0.79 9.51 -28.72
#